data_AF-A0AAW0SA29-F1
#
_entry.id   AF-A0AAW0SA29-F1
#
_cell.length_a   1.000
_cell.length_b   1.000
_cell.length_c   1.000
_cell.angle_alpha   90.00
_cell.angle_beta   90.00
_cell.angle_gamma   90.00
#
_symmetry.space_group_name_H-M   'P 1'
#
loop_
_entity.id
_entity.type
_entity.pdbx_description
1 polymer ?
#
loop_
_entity_poly.entity_id
_entity_poly.type
_entity_poly.pdbx_seq_one_letter_code
_entity_poly.pdbx_strand_id
1 'polypeptide(L)'
;MTKCLTRVTAPTLDAIIVHVLIIIIRVEKKAERSISVKNNESTKHAYLRVSNYFRTAEFFRRENYDKDGLAQLLYTSSETYFEKAMALSPYAYEAINILYEKTTLPGYFVAVDKTTKPRKTIIFDGGYNSISSEGWFAIGAAALARGYNFLAFVGPGQSGAIRKQKLHFRPDWEYVLTPVVDYARTRADVDASCVAVFGWSMGGYLVARAGTREHRAAALILDDGVLDFGAAFRAQQPTFVQRLLEQKSDGACNWLFGIMAATNTGIHWALLNG
;
A
#
# COMPACT_ATOMS: atom_id res chain seq x y z
N MET A 1 4.58 -2.47 23.06
CA MET A 1 5.35 -1.65 22.09
C MET A 1 6.38 -0.73 22.76
N THR A 2 6.13 -0.24 23.97
CA THR A 2 6.99 0.75 24.67
C THR A 2 8.44 0.32 24.90
N LYS A 3 8.74 -0.98 25.13
CA LYS A 3 10.13 -1.47 25.34
C LYS A 3 11.00 -1.58 24.08
N CYS A 4 10.42 -1.49 22.87
CA CYS A 4 11.21 -1.59 21.63
C CYS A 4 11.85 -0.25 21.24
N LEU A 5 11.18 0.87 21.55
CA LEU A 5 11.62 2.22 21.17
C LEU A 5 12.43 2.93 22.28
N THR A 6 12.51 2.39 23.50
CA THR A 6 13.21 3.02 24.64
C THR A 6 14.72 3.13 24.50
N ARG A 7 15.33 2.58 23.43
CA ARG A 7 16.78 2.70 23.17
C ARG A 7 17.13 3.76 22.14
N VAL A 8 16.14 4.50 21.63
CA VAL A 8 16.36 5.42 20.54
C VAL A 8 16.20 6.86 21.03
N THR A 9 17.30 7.42 21.56
CA THR A 9 17.37 8.84 21.94
C THR A 9 17.52 9.68 20.67
N ALA A 10 16.48 10.45 20.33
CA ALA A 10 16.39 11.34 19.16
C ALA A 10 16.99 10.76 17.86
N PRO A 11 16.42 9.68 17.29
CA PRO A 11 16.98 9.07 16.10
C PRO A 11 16.83 9.94 14.86
N THR A 12 17.89 9.98 14.06
CA THR A 12 17.77 10.21 12.62
C THR A 12 16.95 9.10 11.96
N LEU A 13 16.36 9.36 10.79
CA LEU A 13 15.63 8.33 10.02
C LEU A 13 16.50 7.09 9.77
N ASP A 14 17.79 7.28 9.50
CA ASP A 14 18.74 6.19 9.32
C ASP A 14 18.91 5.34 10.59
N ALA A 15 18.91 5.94 11.78
CA ALA A 15 18.99 5.21 13.04
C ALA A 15 17.73 4.34 13.28
N ILE A 16 16.54 4.83 12.89
CA ILE A 16 15.30 4.03 12.93
C ILE A 16 15.44 2.83 11.98
N ILE A 17 15.87 3.05 10.75
CA ILE A 17 16.01 2.00 9.74
C ILE A 17 17.00 0.92 10.20
N VAL A 18 18.16 1.31 10.72
CA VAL A 18 19.15 0.36 11.28
C VAL A 18 18.55 -0.47 12.40
N HIS A 19 17.77 0.15 13.30
CA HIS A 19 17.11 -0.57 14.38
C HIS A 19 16.11 -1.60 13.85
N VAL A 20 15.31 -1.22 12.84
CA VAL A 20 14.35 -2.11 12.19
C VAL A 20 15.07 -3.28 11.49
N LEU A 21 16.20 -3.04 10.83
CA LEU A 21 17.02 -4.09 10.21
C LEU A 21 17.57 -5.08 11.25
N ILE A 22 18.00 -4.62 12.41
CA ILE A 22 18.42 -5.50 13.51
C ILE A 22 17.25 -6.38 13.99
N ILE A 23 16.03 -5.82 14.06
CA ILE A 23 14.83 -6.59 14.41
C ILE A 23 14.52 -7.63 13.34
N ILE A 24 14.62 -7.27 12.06
CA ILE A 24 14.42 -8.18 10.92
C ILE A 24 15.33 -9.40 11.04
N ILE A 25 16.63 -9.20 11.20
CA ILE A 25 17.62 -10.28 11.32
C ILE A 25 17.27 -11.23 12.49
N ARG A 26 16.81 -10.68 13.61
CA ARG A 26 16.39 -11.49 14.77
C ARG A 26 15.16 -12.33 14.48
N VAL A 27 14.23 -11.83 13.67
CA VAL A 27 13.02 -12.58 13.30
C VAL A 27 13.32 -13.61 12.21
N GLU A 28 14.21 -13.31 11.27
CA GLU A 28 14.68 -14.28 10.26
C GLU A 28 15.32 -15.50 10.94
N LYS A 29 16.20 -15.30 11.94
CA LYS A 29 16.75 -16.40 12.75
C LYS A 29 15.69 -17.24 13.46
N LYS A 30 14.58 -16.62 13.88
CA LYS A 30 13.44 -17.35 14.46
C LYS A 30 12.68 -18.15 13.39
N ALA A 31 12.57 -17.63 12.16
CA ALA A 31 12.01 -18.35 11.03
C ALA A 31 12.86 -19.57 10.69
N GLU A 32 14.19 -19.41 10.58
CA GLU A 32 15.14 -20.52 10.34
C GLU A 32 15.01 -21.64 11.37
N ARG A 33 14.93 -21.28 12.66
CA ARG A 33 14.68 -22.26 13.73
C ARG A 33 13.32 -22.94 13.59
N SER A 34 12.28 -22.21 13.15
CA SER A 34 10.95 -22.80 12.94
C SER A 34 10.95 -23.77 11.75
N ILE A 35 11.69 -23.44 10.70
CA ILE A 35 11.92 -24.32 9.53
C ILE A 35 12.63 -25.61 9.93
N SER A 36 13.68 -25.53 10.77
CA SER A 36 14.44 -26.73 11.17
C SER A 36 13.61 -27.75 11.96
N VAL A 37 12.54 -27.32 12.62
CA VAL A 37 11.57 -28.18 13.31
C VAL A 37 10.26 -28.36 12.53
N LYS A 38 10.22 -27.97 11.24
CA LYS A 38 9.06 -28.09 10.34
C LYS A 38 7.77 -27.42 10.85
N ASN A 39 7.90 -26.33 11.60
CA ASN A 39 6.77 -25.56 12.11
C ASN A 39 6.37 -24.45 11.11
N ASN A 40 5.58 -24.81 10.10
CA ASN A 40 5.15 -23.90 9.03
C ASN A 40 4.37 -22.69 9.55
N GLU A 41 3.53 -22.86 10.58
CA GLU A 41 2.73 -21.77 11.14
C GLU A 41 3.62 -20.69 11.75
N SER A 42 4.62 -21.08 12.55
CA SER A 42 5.56 -20.14 13.14
C SER A 42 6.46 -19.47 12.09
N THR A 43 6.87 -20.22 11.05
CA THR A 43 7.62 -19.68 9.91
C THR A 43 6.81 -18.63 9.16
N LYS A 44 5.55 -18.92 8.82
CA LYS A 44 4.62 -17.99 8.17
C LYS A 44 4.49 -16.68 8.96
N HIS A 45 4.21 -16.78 10.26
CA HIS A 45 4.08 -15.59 11.12
C HIS A 45 5.38 -14.80 11.23
N ALA A 46 6.53 -15.47 11.21
CA ALA A 46 7.82 -14.79 11.17
C ALA A 46 8.03 -14.03 9.86
N TYR A 47 7.73 -14.65 8.72
CA TYR A 47 7.80 -14.01 7.40
C TYR A 47 6.83 -12.82 7.26
N LEU A 48 5.60 -12.92 7.76
CA LEU A 48 4.68 -11.78 7.81
C LEU A 48 5.25 -10.59 8.59
N ARG A 49 5.87 -10.84 9.75
CA ARG A 49 6.52 -9.77 10.52
C ARG A 49 7.70 -9.16 9.78
N VAL A 50 8.56 -10.00 9.18
CA VAL A 50 9.71 -9.51 8.40
C VAL A 50 9.24 -8.66 7.22
N SER A 51 8.23 -9.11 6.48
CA SER A 51 7.60 -8.35 5.40
C SER A 51 7.14 -6.96 5.87
N ASN A 52 6.38 -6.90 6.97
CA ASN A 52 5.88 -5.62 7.47
C ASN A 52 6.99 -4.71 8.02
N TYR A 53 8.06 -5.27 8.58
CA TYR A 53 9.21 -4.48 9.04
C TYR A 53 9.99 -3.87 7.87
N PHE A 54 10.20 -4.63 6.79
CA PHE A 54 10.77 -4.10 5.57
C PHE A 54 9.91 -2.98 4.98
N ARG A 55 8.59 -3.18 4.91
CA ARG A 55 7.65 -2.14 4.47
C ARG A 55 7.76 -0.88 5.32
N THR A 56 7.76 -1.04 6.64
CA THR A 56 7.83 0.11 7.57
C THR A 56 9.15 0.85 7.45
N ALA A 57 10.26 0.16 7.17
CA ALA A 57 11.54 0.81 6.89
C ALA A 57 11.54 1.54 5.53
N GLU A 58 10.95 0.94 4.50
CA GLU A 58 10.83 1.54 3.16
C GLU A 58 10.02 2.84 3.18
N PHE A 59 8.96 2.90 4.01
CA PHE A 59 8.10 4.07 4.16
C PHE A 59 8.87 5.37 4.40
N PHE A 60 10.03 5.31 5.08
CA PHE A 60 10.85 6.49 5.39
C PHE A 60 11.88 6.85 4.31
N ARG A 61 11.98 6.11 3.20
CA ARG A 61 12.98 6.31 2.14
C ARG A 61 12.35 6.68 0.79
N ARG A 62 11.72 7.86 0.74
CA ARG A 62 10.87 8.29 -0.39
C ARG A 62 11.49 9.34 -1.32
N GLU A 63 12.50 10.10 -0.88
CA GLU A 63 13.03 11.24 -1.66
C GLU A 63 13.58 10.86 -3.04
N ASN A 64 14.37 9.79 -3.12
CA ASN A 64 15.04 9.35 -4.36
C ASN A 64 14.81 7.87 -4.59
N TYR A 65 13.58 7.44 -4.40
CA TYR A 65 13.24 6.02 -4.27
C TYR A 65 13.61 5.17 -5.50
N ASP A 66 13.75 5.79 -6.67
CA ASP A 66 14.14 5.17 -7.94
C ASP A 66 15.66 5.06 -8.11
N LYS A 67 16.44 5.87 -7.39
CA LYS A 67 17.91 5.87 -7.38
C LYS A 67 18.51 5.35 -6.07
N ASP A 68 17.67 5.10 -5.07
CA ASP A 68 18.04 4.57 -3.77
C ASP A 68 17.97 3.03 -3.77
N GLY A 69 19.13 2.39 -3.90
CA GLY A 69 19.24 0.93 -3.88
C GLY A 69 18.76 0.30 -2.57
N LEU A 70 18.86 1.00 -1.43
CA LEU A 70 18.31 0.51 -0.17
C LEU A 70 16.79 0.57 -0.17
N ALA A 71 16.18 1.65 -0.67
CA ALA A 71 14.72 1.72 -0.79
C ALA A 71 14.16 0.60 -1.69
N GLN A 72 14.83 0.31 -2.81
CA GLN A 72 14.46 -0.80 -3.70
C GLN A 72 14.61 -2.17 -3.02
N LEU A 73 15.69 -2.37 -2.26
CA LEU A 73 15.91 -3.59 -1.49
C LEU A 73 14.81 -3.77 -0.44
N LEU A 74 14.51 -2.74 0.36
CA LEU A 74 13.48 -2.79 1.40
C LEU A 74 12.11 -3.13 0.79
N TYR A 75 11.72 -2.45 -0.29
CA TYR A 75 10.48 -2.76 -1.02
C TYR A 75 10.44 -4.22 -1.49
N THR A 76 11.49 -4.66 -2.20
CA THR A 76 11.53 -6.01 -2.79
C THR A 76 11.56 -7.08 -1.71
N SER A 77 12.27 -6.86 -0.61
CA SER A 77 12.30 -7.77 0.52
C SER A 77 10.94 -7.84 1.22
N SER A 78 10.19 -6.73 1.32
CA SER A 78 8.85 -6.74 1.88
C SER A 78 7.90 -7.68 1.12
N GLU A 79 7.81 -7.50 -0.21
CA GLU A 79 6.96 -8.31 -1.08
C GLU A 79 7.44 -9.77 -1.13
N THR A 80 8.75 -10.02 -1.23
CA THR A 80 9.32 -11.38 -1.22
C THR A 80 8.97 -12.15 0.06
N TYR A 81 9.08 -11.51 1.22
CA TYR A 81 8.73 -12.16 2.49
C TYR A 81 7.23 -12.36 2.65
N PHE A 82 6.41 -11.47 2.08
CA PHE A 82 4.97 -11.67 2.01
C PHE A 82 4.62 -12.92 1.19
N GLU A 83 5.21 -13.05 0.00
CA GLU A 83 5.02 -14.21 -0.89
C GLU A 83 5.44 -15.52 -0.22
N LYS A 84 6.60 -15.53 0.45
CA LYS A 84 7.06 -16.68 1.25
C LYS A 84 6.08 -17.04 2.36
N ALA A 85 5.47 -16.05 3.02
CA ALA A 85 4.43 -16.31 4.02
C ALA A 85 3.18 -16.90 3.38
N MET A 86 2.74 -16.35 2.24
CA MET A 86 1.55 -16.84 1.53
C MET A 86 1.74 -18.27 1.02
N ALA A 87 2.93 -18.65 0.57
CA ALA A 87 3.25 -20.02 0.16
C ALA A 87 3.12 -21.06 1.30
N LEU A 88 3.23 -20.62 2.56
CA LEU A 88 3.03 -21.45 3.75
C LEU A 88 1.62 -21.36 4.33
N SER A 89 0.77 -20.50 3.76
CA SER A 89 -0.60 -20.26 4.21
C SER A 89 -1.53 -21.39 3.78
N PRO A 90 -2.60 -21.68 4.54
CA PRO A 90 -3.66 -22.59 4.07
C PRO A 90 -4.50 -22.00 2.92
N TYR A 91 -4.42 -20.69 2.70
CA TYR A 91 -5.15 -19.99 1.64
C TYR A 91 -4.54 -20.23 0.25
N ALA A 92 -5.37 -20.14 -0.79
CA ALA A 92 -4.86 -20.18 -2.16
C ALA A 92 -4.37 -18.79 -2.56
N TYR A 93 -3.09 -18.66 -2.86
CA TYR A 93 -2.43 -17.39 -3.17
C TYR A 93 -2.01 -17.33 -4.64
N GLU A 94 -2.19 -16.16 -5.26
CA GLU A 94 -1.76 -15.86 -6.62
C GLU A 94 -1.19 -14.43 -6.68
N ALA A 95 0.01 -14.28 -7.27
CA ALA A 95 0.48 -12.99 -7.74
C ALA A 95 -0.20 -12.68 -9.07
N ILE A 96 -0.89 -11.55 -9.16
CA ILE A 96 -1.75 -11.22 -10.30
C ILE A 96 -1.23 -9.99 -11.04
N ASN A 97 -1.56 -9.93 -12.33
CA ASN A 97 -1.34 -8.77 -13.19
C ASN A 97 -2.67 -8.40 -13.85
N ILE A 98 -3.25 -7.28 -13.43
CA ILE A 98 -4.55 -6.80 -13.90
C ILE A 98 -4.32 -5.97 -15.16
N LEU A 99 -4.98 -6.30 -16.28
CA LEU A 99 -4.85 -5.51 -17.50
C LEU A 99 -5.28 -4.06 -17.25
N TYR A 100 -4.44 -3.12 -17.64
CA TYR A 100 -4.67 -1.69 -17.44
C TYR A 100 -4.04 -0.89 -18.58
N GLU A 101 -4.89 -0.31 -19.43
CA GLU A 101 -4.48 0.41 -20.63
C GLU A 101 -3.46 -0.40 -21.48
N LYS A 102 -2.21 0.07 -21.61
CA LYS A 102 -1.13 -0.57 -22.36
C LYS A 102 -0.15 -1.37 -21.47
N THR A 103 -0.52 -1.62 -20.21
CA THR A 103 0.32 -2.27 -19.19
C THR A 103 -0.55 -3.11 -18.25
N THR A 104 -0.03 -3.45 -17.07
CA THR A 104 -0.75 -4.15 -16.01
C THR A 104 -0.57 -3.49 -14.64
N LEU A 105 -1.56 -3.61 -13.76
CA LEU A 105 -1.41 -3.29 -12.34
C LEU A 105 -1.02 -4.56 -11.58
N PRO A 106 0.11 -4.57 -10.85
CA PRO A 106 0.50 -5.73 -10.05
C PRO A 106 -0.37 -5.82 -8.80
N GLY A 107 -0.60 -7.04 -8.33
CA GLY A 107 -1.42 -7.29 -7.17
C GLY A 107 -1.30 -8.70 -6.62
N TYR A 108 -2.08 -8.96 -5.57
CA TYR A 108 -2.22 -10.28 -4.97
C TYR A 108 -3.69 -10.65 -4.89
N PHE A 109 -4.00 -11.90 -5.24
CA PHE A 109 -5.30 -12.51 -4.97
C PHE A 109 -5.09 -13.65 -3.98
N VAL A 110 -5.90 -13.65 -2.92
CA VAL A 110 -5.90 -14.68 -1.90
C VAL A 110 -7.33 -15.20 -1.72
N ALA A 111 -7.55 -16.45 -2.09
CA ALA A 111 -8.82 -17.12 -1.88
C ALA A 111 -8.83 -17.92 -0.58
N VAL A 112 -10.02 -18.06 0.00
CA VAL A 112 -10.25 -18.80 1.26
C VAL A 112 -9.76 -20.25 1.17
N ASP A 113 -9.84 -20.86 -0.01
CA ASP A 113 -9.39 -22.22 -0.29
C ASP A 113 -9.08 -22.37 -1.79
N LYS A 114 -8.68 -23.58 -2.21
CA LYS A 114 -8.35 -23.91 -3.61
C LYS A 114 -9.55 -24.28 -4.46
N THR A 115 -10.78 -24.15 -3.96
CA THR A 115 -11.98 -24.47 -4.72
C THR A 115 -12.35 -23.32 -5.64
N THR A 116 -13.09 -23.60 -6.71
CA THR A 116 -13.67 -22.59 -7.60
C THR A 116 -15.03 -22.11 -7.12
N LYS A 117 -15.37 -22.32 -5.83
CA LYS A 117 -16.64 -21.88 -5.27
C LYS A 117 -16.66 -20.34 -5.28
N PRO A 118 -17.65 -19.69 -5.93
CA PRO A 118 -17.80 -18.24 -5.86
C PRO A 118 -17.94 -17.77 -4.42
N ARG A 119 -17.13 -16.78 -4.03
CA ARG A 119 -17.17 -16.17 -2.69
C ARG A 119 -17.24 -14.66 -2.79
N LYS A 120 -17.77 -14.04 -1.74
CA LYS A 120 -17.67 -12.60 -1.54
C LYS A 120 -16.21 -12.19 -1.58
N THR A 121 -15.89 -11.04 -2.15
CA THR A 121 -14.51 -10.59 -2.32
C THR A 121 -14.37 -9.17 -1.80
N ILE A 122 -13.28 -8.90 -1.09
CA ILE A 122 -12.87 -7.55 -0.75
C ILE A 122 -11.67 -7.14 -1.59
N ILE A 123 -11.80 -6.05 -2.32
CA ILE A 123 -10.72 -5.37 -3.03
C ILE A 123 -10.14 -4.34 -2.08
N PHE A 124 -8.82 -4.36 -1.88
CA PHE A 124 -8.08 -3.36 -1.14
C PHE A 124 -7.47 -2.36 -2.11
N ASP A 125 -7.85 -1.10 -1.96
CA ASP A 125 -7.26 0.06 -2.62
C ASP A 125 -6.52 0.89 -1.58
N GLY A 126 -5.21 1.00 -1.76
CA GLY A 126 -4.33 1.65 -0.82
C GLY A 126 -4.35 3.19 -0.90
N GLY A 127 -3.59 3.81 -0.02
CA GLY A 127 -3.32 5.25 -0.04
C GLY A 127 -2.19 5.63 -1.00
N TYR A 128 -1.55 6.76 -0.71
CA TYR A 128 -0.54 7.37 -1.57
C TYR A 128 0.66 6.46 -1.85
N ASN A 129 1.16 5.77 -0.83
CA ASN A 129 2.39 4.99 -0.89
C ASN A 129 2.20 3.49 -0.65
N SER A 130 0.98 3.01 -0.81
CA SER A 130 0.63 1.64 -0.50
C SER A 130 1.37 0.61 -1.36
N ILE A 131 1.60 -0.55 -0.76
CA ILE A 131 2.08 -1.77 -1.43
C ILE A 131 0.99 -2.84 -1.35
N SER A 132 1.02 -3.87 -2.20
CA SER A 132 -0.02 -4.91 -2.19
C SER A 132 -0.08 -5.66 -0.85
N SER A 133 1.09 -5.96 -0.26
CA SER A 133 1.17 -6.75 0.97
C SER A 133 0.64 -6.05 2.21
N GLU A 134 0.53 -4.71 2.24
CA GLU A 134 -0.05 -4.05 3.42
C GLU A 134 -1.54 -4.28 3.58
N GLY A 135 -2.26 -4.47 2.47
CA GLY A 135 -3.68 -4.77 2.51
C GLY A 135 -3.99 -6.05 3.31
N TRP A 136 -3.05 -6.99 3.37
CA TRP A 136 -3.17 -8.18 4.23
C TRP A 136 -3.31 -7.81 5.71
N PHE A 137 -2.49 -6.88 6.19
CA PHE A 137 -2.48 -6.44 7.58
C PHE A 137 -3.65 -5.50 7.90
N ALA A 138 -4.08 -4.70 6.92
CA ALA A 138 -5.20 -3.78 7.07
C ALA A 138 -6.54 -4.53 7.16
N ILE A 139 -6.83 -5.40 6.19
CA ILE A 139 -8.15 -6.05 6.08
C ILE A 139 -8.12 -7.50 5.58
N GLY A 140 -7.11 -7.89 4.79
CA GLY A 140 -7.09 -9.17 4.09
C GLY A 140 -7.15 -10.39 5.01
N ALA A 141 -6.35 -10.42 6.07
CA ALA A 141 -6.38 -11.52 7.04
C ALA A 141 -7.75 -11.66 7.72
N ALA A 142 -8.39 -10.53 8.06
CA ALA A 142 -9.69 -10.49 8.71
C ALA A 142 -10.84 -10.88 7.76
N ALA A 143 -10.71 -10.52 6.47
CA ALA A 143 -11.65 -10.88 5.41
C ALA A 143 -11.62 -12.39 5.13
N LEU A 144 -10.42 -12.96 4.97
CA LEU A 144 -10.23 -14.40 4.76
C LEU A 144 -10.78 -15.24 5.91
N ALA A 145 -10.54 -14.81 7.15
CA ALA A 145 -11.10 -15.47 8.34
C ALA A 145 -12.65 -15.44 8.40
N ARG A 146 -13.30 -14.53 7.65
CA ARG A 146 -14.76 -14.40 7.52
C ARG A 146 -15.30 -15.01 6.22
N GLY A 147 -14.46 -15.72 5.47
CA GLY A 147 -14.86 -16.40 4.24
C GLY A 147 -14.94 -15.50 3.00
N TYR A 148 -14.32 -14.31 3.04
CA TYR A 148 -14.15 -13.45 1.86
C TYR A 148 -12.82 -13.76 1.17
N ASN A 149 -12.82 -13.77 -0.16
CA ASN A 149 -11.57 -13.65 -0.90
C ASN A 149 -11.02 -12.23 -0.74
N PHE A 150 -9.71 -12.09 -0.90
CA PHE A 150 -8.99 -10.83 -0.78
C PHE A 150 -8.23 -10.54 -2.06
N LEU A 151 -8.41 -9.35 -2.61
CA LEU A 151 -7.67 -8.84 -3.77
C LEU A 151 -7.01 -7.53 -3.38
N ALA A 152 -5.69 -7.43 -3.50
CA ALA A 152 -4.97 -6.16 -3.43
C ALA A 152 -4.32 -5.85 -4.76
N PHE A 153 -4.24 -4.57 -5.10
CA PHE A 153 -3.51 -4.09 -6.27
C PHE A 153 -2.72 -2.82 -5.92
N VAL A 154 -1.79 -2.46 -6.79
CA VAL A 154 -1.09 -1.17 -6.73
C VAL A 154 -1.40 -0.40 -8.01
N GLY A 155 -2.11 0.72 -7.86
CA GLY A 155 -2.50 1.63 -8.93
C GLY A 155 -1.40 2.64 -9.32
N PRO A 156 -1.61 3.44 -10.37
CA PRO A 156 -0.69 4.50 -10.79
C PRO A 156 -0.32 5.44 -9.64
N GLY A 157 0.96 5.76 -9.50
CA GLY A 157 1.51 6.61 -8.43
C GLY A 157 1.78 5.88 -7.12
N GLN A 158 1.18 4.71 -6.91
CA GLN A 158 1.43 3.88 -5.75
C GLN A 158 2.64 2.96 -5.98
N SER A 159 3.35 2.63 -4.90
CA SER A 159 4.68 2.04 -4.82
C SER A 159 5.15 1.21 -6.03
N GLY A 160 4.70 -0.04 -6.18
CA GLY A 160 5.16 -0.94 -7.24
C GLY A 160 4.93 -0.38 -8.65
N ALA A 161 3.80 0.28 -8.90
CA ALA A 161 3.44 0.83 -10.21
C ALA A 161 4.34 2.00 -10.60
N ILE A 162 4.56 2.96 -9.70
CA ILE A 162 5.46 4.08 -9.98
C ILE A 162 6.92 3.63 -10.08
N ARG A 163 7.35 2.72 -9.21
CA ARG A 163 8.75 2.26 -9.14
C ARG A 163 9.17 1.47 -10.38
N LYS A 164 8.35 0.48 -10.77
CA LYS A 164 8.70 -0.50 -11.82
C LYS A 164 8.21 -0.07 -13.20
N GLN A 165 7.05 0.58 -13.27
CA GLN A 165 6.37 0.87 -14.53
C GLN A 165 6.30 2.37 -14.85
N LYS A 166 6.77 3.23 -13.93
CA LYS A 166 6.70 4.70 -14.07
C LYS A 166 5.28 5.22 -14.28
N LEU A 167 4.29 4.50 -13.76
CA LEU A 167 2.92 4.98 -13.73
C LEU A 167 2.78 6.03 -12.64
N HIS A 168 2.57 7.27 -13.04
CA HIS A 168 2.35 8.40 -12.13
C HIS A 168 0.90 8.48 -11.66
N PHE A 169 0.69 9.10 -10.50
CA PHE A 169 -0.65 9.39 -10.00
C PHE A 169 -1.43 10.17 -11.06
N ARG A 170 -2.70 9.83 -11.22
CA ARG A 170 -3.62 10.46 -12.16
C ARG A 170 -4.81 11.08 -11.43
N PRO A 171 -5.37 12.17 -11.93
CA PRO A 171 -6.43 12.91 -11.26
C PRO A 171 -7.81 12.27 -11.42
N ASP A 172 -7.98 11.17 -12.16
CA ASP A 172 -9.24 10.54 -12.55
C ASP A 172 -9.28 9.05 -12.15
N TRP A 173 -9.21 8.81 -10.83
CA TRP A 173 -9.08 7.46 -10.23
C TRP A 173 -10.25 6.51 -10.54
N GLU A 174 -11.41 7.05 -10.92
CA GLU A 174 -12.54 6.27 -11.44
C GLU A 174 -12.17 5.30 -12.60
N TYR A 175 -11.14 5.64 -13.39
CA TYR A 175 -10.64 4.79 -14.47
C TYR A 175 -9.58 3.77 -14.02
N VAL A 176 -9.12 3.85 -12.77
CA VAL A 176 -8.17 2.89 -12.17
C VAL A 176 -8.92 1.73 -11.53
N LEU A 177 -10.01 2.00 -10.81
CA LEU A 177 -10.75 0.95 -10.11
C LEU A 177 -11.55 0.06 -11.07
N THR A 178 -12.07 0.62 -12.17
CA THR A 178 -12.92 -0.12 -13.12
C THR A 178 -12.23 -1.38 -13.67
N PRO A 179 -10.98 -1.33 -14.17
CA PRO A 179 -10.24 -2.54 -14.60
C PRO A 179 -9.99 -3.57 -13.48
N VAL A 180 -9.84 -3.12 -12.23
CA VAL A 180 -9.67 -4.02 -11.07
C VAL A 180 -10.96 -4.77 -10.77
N VAL A 181 -12.10 -4.07 -10.83
CA VAL A 181 -13.44 -4.68 -10.70
C VAL A 181 -13.71 -5.63 -11.87
N ASP A 182 -13.33 -5.25 -13.10
CA ASP A 182 -13.45 -6.13 -14.26
C ASP A 182 -12.64 -7.42 -14.05
N TYR A 183 -11.38 -7.32 -13.62
CA TYR A 183 -10.57 -8.50 -13.30
C TYR A 183 -11.22 -9.37 -12.22
N ALA A 184 -11.72 -8.79 -11.13
CA ALA A 184 -12.38 -9.56 -10.08
C ALA A 184 -13.58 -10.35 -10.63
N ARG A 185 -14.31 -9.79 -11.58
CA ARG A 185 -15.51 -10.39 -12.17
C ARG A 185 -15.23 -11.42 -13.27
N THR A 186 -14.01 -11.49 -13.82
CA THR A 186 -13.65 -12.58 -14.75
C THR A 186 -13.35 -13.89 -14.02
N ARG A 187 -13.13 -13.84 -12.70
CA ARG A 187 -12.78 -15.01 -11.91
C ARG A 187 -13.98 -15.85 -11.52
N ALA A 188 -13.90 -17.17 -11.76
CA ALA A 188 -14.95 -18.11 -11.38
C ALA A 188 -15.09 -18.31 -9.86
N ASP A 189 -14.03 -18.05 -9.10
CA ASP A 189 -14.01 -18.15 -7.63
C ASP A 189 -14.51 -16.88 -6.91
N VAL A 190 -14.96 -15.86 -7.67
CA VAL A 190 -15.53 -14.61 -7.14
C VAL A 190 -17.03 -14.56 -7.43
N ASP A 191 -17.82 -14.26 -6.39
CA ASP A 191 -19.21 -13.86 -6.55
C ASP A 191 -19.25 -12.40 -7.02
N ALA A 192 -19.49 -12.23 -8.33
CA ALA A 192 -19.53 -10.93 -8.98
C ALA A 192 -20.61 -9.97 -8.42
N SER A 193 -21.61 -10.48 -7.69
CA SER A 193 -22.64 -9.67 -7.02
C SER A 193 -22.23 -9.19 -5.62
N CYS A 194 -21.15 -9.75 -5.06
CA CYS A 194 -20.69 -9.51 -3.70
C CYS A 194 -19.22 -9.06 -3.64
N VAL A 195 -18.87 -8.06 -4.46
CA VAL A 195 -17.55 -7.43 -4.45
C VAL A 195 -17.60 -6.13 -3.66
N ALA A 196 -16.88 -6.06 -2.54
CA ALA A 196 -16.71 -4.83 -1.75
C ALA A 196 -15.34 -4.20 -2.04
N VAL A 197 -15.24 -2.88 -1.96
CA VAL A 197 -13.97 -2.14 -2.12
C VAL A 197 -13.65 -1.40 -0.83
N PHE A 198 -12.47 -1.66 -0.28
CA PHE A 198 -11.94 -1.03 0.92
C PHE A 198 -10.83 -0.06 0.53
N GLY A 199 -11.08 1.23 0.71
CA GLY A 199 -10.11 2.30 0.51
C GLY A 199 -9.44 2.67 1.82
N TRP A 200 -8.11 2.55 1.89
CA TRP A 200 -7.33 2.85 3.09
C TRP A 200 -6.52 4.15 2.97
N SER A 201 -6.53 4.99 4.00
CA SER A 201 -5.90 6.32 4.03
C SER A 201 -6.41 7.17 2.86
N MET A 202 -5.53 7.71 2.01
CA MET A 202 -5.91 8.38 0.76
C MET A 202 -6.78 7.49 -0.15
N GLY A 203 -6.69 6.16 -0.02
CA GLY A 203 -7.54 5.20 -0.71
C GLY A 203 -9.02 5.41 -0.43
N GLY A 204 -9.41 5.92 0.73
CA GLY A 204 -10.79 6.27 1.03
C GLY A 204 -11.33 7.35 0.07
N TYR A 205 -10.55 8.41 -0.17
CA TYR A 205 -10.87 9.42 -1.18
C TYR A 205 -10.92 8.84 -2.60
N LEU A 206 -9.94 8.01 -2.95
CA LEU A 206 -9.81 7.40 -4.27
C LEU A 206 -10.99 6.46 -4.58
N VAL A 207 -11.39 5.64 -3.62
CA VAL A 207 -12.54 4.73 -3.72
C VAL A 207 -13.85 5.49 -3.74
N ALA A 208 -14.01 6.53 -2.91
CA ALA A 208 -15.20 7.39 -2.93
C ALA A 208 -15.40 8.02 -4.32
N ARG A 209 -14.30 8.52 -4.91
CA ARG A 209 -14.30 9.06 -6.27
C ARG A 209 -14.64 8.01 -7.31
N ALA A 210 -14.04 6.83 -7.23
CA ALA A 210 -14.36 5.76 -8.15
C ALA A 210 -15.83 5.33 -8.06
N GLY A 211 -16.43 5.34 -6.87
CA GLY A 211 -17.85 5.07 -6.64
C GLY A 211 -18.82 6.01 -7.37
N THR A 212 -18.34 7.17 -7.87
CA THR A 212 -19.14 8.06 -8.73
C THR A 212 -19.35 7.53 -10.15
N ARG A 213 -18.57 6.53 -10.58
CA ARG A 213 -18.67 5.92 -11.93
C ARG A 213 -18.72 4.40 -11.92
N GLU A 214 -18.07 3.75 -10.96
CA GLU A 214 -18.06 2.29 -10.81
C GLU A 214 -19.15 1.85 -9.84
N HIS A 215 -20.34 1.58 -10.36
CA HIS A 215 -21.52 1.22 -9.57
C HIS A 215 -21.67 -0.29 -9.32
N ARG A 216 -20.74 -1.12 -9.81
CA ARG A 216 -20.84 -2.59 -9.75
C ARG A 216 -20.27 -3.15 -8.44
N ALA A 217 -19.59 -2.31 -7.64
CA ALA A 217 -19.21 -2.66 -6.27
C ALA A 217 -20.46 -2.71 -5.37
N ALA A 218 -20.62 -3.81 -4.63
CA ALA A 218 -21.73 -4.03 -3.72
C ALA A 218 -21.64 -3.19 -2.44
N ALA A 219 -20.42 -2.80 -2.05
CA ALA A 219 -20.17 -1.92 -0.92
C ALA A 219 -18.84 -1.18 -1.09
N LEU A 220 -18.78 0.05 -0.60
CA LEU A 220 -17.56 0.84 -0.45
C LEU A 220 -17.29 1.06 1.03
N ILE A 221 -16.06 0.84 1.47
CA ILE A 221 -15.59 1.09 2.83
C ILE A 221 -14.47 2.12 2.73
N LEU A 222 -14.64 3.26 3.39
CA LEU A 222 -13.71 4.38 3.33
C LEU A 222 -13.07 4.54 4.71
N ASP A 223 -11.78 4.23 4.82
CA ASP A 223 -11.01 4.30 6.07
C ASP A 223 -9.72 5.09 5.82
N ASP A 224 -9.68 6.41 5.94
CA ASP A 224 -10.72 7.30 6.49
C ASP A 224 -11.64 7.88 5.42
N GLY A 225 -12.79 8.42 5.82
CA GLY A 225 -13.71 9.14 4.95
C GLY A 225 -13.18 10.53 4.60
N VAL A 226 -12.50 10.65 3.46
CA VAL A 226 -11.91 11.92 2.99
C VAL A 226 -12.74 12.53 1.86
N LEU A 227 -13.35 13.70 2.10
CA LEU A 227 -14.14 14.43 1.10
C LEU A 227 -13.25 15.26 0.15
N ASP A 228 -12.29 16.00 0.70
CA ASP A 228 -11.39 16.89 -0.04
C ASP A 228 -9.96 16.69 0.47
N PHE A 229 -9.23 15.76 -0.16
CA PHE A 229 -7.84 15.49 0.21
C PHE A 229 -6.94 16.73 -0.01
N GLY A 230 -7.27 17.55 -1.02
CA GLY A 230 -6.54 18.79 -1.30
C GLY A 230 -6.70 19.84 -0.20
N ALA A 231 -7.78 19.82 0.58
CA ALA A 231 -7.96 20.73 1.71
C ALA A 231 -6.85 20.57 2.76
N ALA A 232 -6.35 19.35 2.98
CA ALA A 232 -5.23 19.11 3.90
C ALA A 232 -3.98 19.91 3.53
N PHE A 233 -3.76 20.11 2.22
CA PHE A 233 -2.62 20.87 1.71
C PHE A 233 -2.91 22.37 1.58
N ARG A 234 -4.18 22.78 1.39
CA ARG A 234 -4.57 24.20 1.24
C ARG A 234 -4.84 24.92 2.56
N ALA A 235 -5.36 24.23 3.58
CA ALA A 235 -5.89 24.86 4.79
C ALA A 235 -4.85 25.68 5.59
N GLN A 236 -3.57 25.30 5.50
CA GLN A 236 -2.48 25.99 6.20
C GLN A 236 -1.66 26.91 5.29
N GLN A 237 -2.08 27.11 4.03
CA GLN A 237 -1.32 27.91 3.08
C GLN A 237 -1.69 29.38 3.15
N PRO A 238 -0.70 30.29 3.14
CA PRO A 238 -0.95 31.72 2.99
C PRO A 238 -1.76 32.02 1.72
N THR A 239 -2.59 33.07 1.76
CA THR A 239 -3.47 33.46 0.63
C THR A 239 -2.73 33.66 -0.69
N PHE A 240 -1.48 34.13 -0.66
CA PHE A 240 -0.69 34.30 -1.88
C PHE A 240 -0.35 32.94 -2.54
N VAL A 241 -0.13 31.89 -1.76
CA VAL A 241 0.12 30.52 -2.27
C VAL A 241 -1.16 29.98 -2.91
N GLN A 242 -2.32 30.22 -2.28
CA GLN A 242 -3.61 29.82 -2.83
C GLN A 242 -3.87 30.50 -4.19
N ARG A 243 -3.54 31.79 -4.32
CA ARG A 243 -3.63 32.50 -5.62
C ARG A 243 -2.69 31.93 -6.67
N LEU A 244 -1.47 31.53 -6.30
CA LEU A 244 -0.54 30.88 -7.23
C LEU A 244 -1.09 29.53 -7.72
N LEU A 245 -1.74 28.76 -6.84
CA LEU A 245 -2.42 27.51 -7.19
C LEU A 245 -3.61 27.75 -8.13
N GLU A 246 -4.44 28.76 -7.85
CA GLU A 246 -5.56 29.16 -8.72
C GLU A 246 -5.08 29.59 -10.12
N GLN A 247 -3.93 30.24 -10.19
CA GLN A 247 -3.28 30.65 -11.44
C GLN A 247 -2.51 29.51 -12.13
N LYS A 248 -2.53 28.27 -11.58
CA LYS A 248 -1.76 27.11 -12.09
C LYS A 248 -0.28 27.41 -12.28
N SER A 249 0.28 28.25 -11.39
CA SER A 249 1.69 28.63 -11.41
C SER A 249 2.53 27.59 -10.66
N ASP A 250 2.53 26.35 -11.16
CA ASP A 250 3.11 25.18 -10.48
C ASP A 250 4.61 25.37 -10.21
N GLY A 251 5.36 25.98 -11.15
CA GLY A 251 6.78 26.26 -10.96
C GLY A 251 7.07 27.22 -9.81
N ALA A 252 6.26 28.27 -9.65
CA ALA A 252 6.38 29.22 -8.56
C ALA A 252 5.99 28.58 -7.21
N CYS A 253 4.93 27.77 -7.21
CA CYS A 253 4.53 27.00 -6.03
C CYS A 253 5.64 26.03 -5.60
N ASN A 254 6.19 25.24 -6.53
CA ASN A 254 7.24 24.27 -6.23
C ASN A 254 8.51 24.93 -5.70
N TRP A 255 8.92 26.06 -6.28
CA TRP A 255 10.06 26.83 -5.79
C TRP A 255 9.84 27.33 -4.37
N LEU A 256 8.67 27.91 -4.09
CA LEU A 256 8.31 28.41 -2.77
C LEU A 256 8.25 27.29 -1.73
N PHE A 257 7.59 26.18 -2.06
CA PHE A 257 7.51 25.00 -1.20
C PHE A 257 8.88 24.39 -0.94
N GLY A 258 9.79 24.40 -1.92
CA GLY A 258 11.18 23.97 -1.73
C GLY A 258 11.93 24.82 -0.69
N ILE A 259 11.72 26.15 -0.71
CA ILE A 259 12.31 27.04 0.32
C ILE A 259 11.71 26.76 1.70
N MET A 260 10.38 26.60 1.77
CA MET A 260 9.69 26.34 3.04
C MET A 260 10.09 24.98 3.64
N ALA A 261 10.26 23.95 2.81
CA ALA A 261 10.70 22.63 3.22
C ALA A 261 12.08 22.63 3.90
N ALA A 262 12.98 23.51 3.47
CA ALA A 262 14.32 23.62 4.05
C ALA A 262 14.32 24.01 5.54
N THR A 263 13.22 24.60 6.04
CA THR A 263 13.11 25.09 7.43
C THR A 263 11.93 24.50 8.20
N ASN A 264 11.00 23.82 7.52
CA ASN A 264 9.83 23.21 8.13
C ASN A 264 9.75 21.71 7.80
N THR A 265 9.97 20.88 8.82
CA THR A 265 9.99 19.42 8.70
C THR A 265 8.61 18.84 8.33
N GLY A 266 7.52 19.47 8.73
CA GLY A 266 6.16 19.06 8.36
C GLY A 266 5.90 19.28 6.86
N ILE A 267 6.30 20.44 6.33
CA ILE A 267 6.19 20.75 4.90
C ILE A 267 7.13 19.87 4.08
N HIS A 268 8.37 19.69 4.54
CA HIS A 268 9.33 18.76 3.92
C HIS A 268 8.73 17.36 3.81
N TRP A 269 8.18 16.85 4.91
CA TRP A 269 7.56 15.53 4.92
C TRP A 269 6.33 15.47 4.00
N ALA A 270 5.44 16.47 4.04
CA ALA A 270 4.24 16.51 3.22
C ALA A 270 4.54 16.51 1.71
N LEU A 271 5.57 17.24 1.27
CA LEU A 271 5.97 17.27 -0.15
C LEU A 271 6.55 15.93 -0.64
N LEU A 272 7.12 15.14 0.26
CA LEU A 272 7.77 13.88 -0.08
C LEU A 272 6.85 12.65 0.10
N ASN A 273 5.77 12.81 0.85
CA ASN A 273 4.92 11.69 1.31
C ASN A 273 3.41 11.92 1.08
N GLY A 274 3.02 13.03 0.46
CA GLY A 274 1.64 13.43 0.19
C GLY A 274 1.37 13.78 -1.27
#